data_AF-A0A843EV40-F1
#
_entry.id   AF-A0A843EV40-F1
#
_cell.length_a   1.000
_cell.length_b   1.000
_cell.length_c   1.000
_cell.angle_alpha   90.00
_cell.angle_beta   90.00
_cell.angle_gamma   90.00
#
_symmetry.space_group_name_H-M   'P 1'
#
loop_
_entity.id
_entity.type
_entity.pdbx_description
1 polymer ?
#
loop_
_entity_poly.entity_id
_entity_poly.type
_entity_poly.pdbx_seq_one_letter_code
_entity_poly.pdbx_strand_id
1 'polypeptide(L)'
;GQAIQAWACGIEPEGDMNPILLKPAGHGVIQYMVNGRVYTEGIPDYGKRLQVSCDAYDRISARFDDVICEGSGSPAEVNMTGRDVANIGIVRERKLNVVLVADIERGGVFAALYGTWLLIPEDIRPQLKGFIINRFRGEASILKGAIDRMKELTGMECLGILPYRRIILPEEDTLSGGKESSGGYDDIRKAYDDSLNLLADMIEENLNTELLERLISSSC
;
A
#
# COMPACT_ATOMS: atom_id res chain seq x y z
N GLY A 1 2.55 -7.88 -6.39
CA GLY A 1 2.84 -7.78 -4.95
C GLY A 1 2.27 -8.88 -4.11
N GLN A 2 0.94 -8.98 -4.06
CA GLN A 2 0.20 -9.72 -3.02
C GLN A 2 0.72 -11.13 -2.68
N ALA A 3 1.19 -11.92 -3.66
CA ALA A 3 1.78 -13.24 -3.39
C ALA A 3 3.07 -13.17 -2.55
N ILE A 4 3.95 -12.20 -2.80
CA ILE A 4 5.20 -12.00 -2.04
C ILE A 4 4.89 -11.53 -0.63
N GLN A 5 3.88 -10.68 -0.47
CA GLN A 5 3.42 -10.23 0.84
C GLN A 5 2.87 -11.41 1.66
N ALA A 6 2.06 -12.28 1.06
CA ALA A 6 1.59 -13.51 1.71
C ALA A 6 2.76 -14.41 2.16
N TRP A 7 3.75 -14.62 1.29
CA TRP A 7 4.95 -15.39 1.63
C TRP A 7 5.79 -14.75 2.74
N ALA A 8 5.93 -13.41 2.73
CA ALA A 8 6.62 -12.68 3.80
C ALA A 8 5.90 -12.86 5.16
N CYS A 9 4.58 -13.06 5.14
CA CYS A 9 3.79 -13.41 6.32
C CYS A 9 3.74 -14.92 6.62
N GLY A 10 4.44 -15.76 5.85
CA GLY A 10 4.44 -17.22 6.03
C GLY A 10 3.11 -17.92 5.65
N ILE A 11 2.28 -17.28 4.81
CA ILE A 11 0.96 -17.77 4.41
C ILE A 11 0.94 -18.07 2.90
N GLU A 12 0.16 -19.07 2.51
CA GLU A 12 -0.08 -19.38 1.09
C GLU A 12 -0.94 -18.29 0.42
N PRO A 13 -0.51 -17.74 -0.73
CA PRO A 13 -1.30 -16.77 -1.47
C PRO A 13 -2.66 -17.31 -1.88
N GLU A 14 -3.72 -16.53 -1.68
CA GLU A 14 -5.07 -16.89 -2.09
C GLU A 14 -5.77 -15.76 -2.85
N GLY A 15 -6.83 -16.11 -3.58
CA GLY A 15 -7.55 -15.16 -4.44
C GLY A 15 -8.14 -13.97 -3.69
N ASP A 16 -8.48 -14.13 -2.41
CA ASP A 16 -9.04 -13.05 -1.59
C ASP A 16 -8.01 -11.95 -1.27
N MET A 17 -6.71 -12.24 -1.34
CA MET A 17 -5.65 -11.23 -1.14
C MET A 17 -5.49 -10.30 -2.35
N ASN A 18 -5.96 -10.71 -3.53
CA ASN A 18 -6.06 -9.85 -4.71
C ASN A 18 -7.35 -10.14 -5.48
N PRO A 19 -8.50 -9.72 -4.93
CA PRO A 19 -9.80 -10.22 -5.35
C PRO A 19 -10.22 -9.69 -6.73
N ILE A 20 -9.64 -8.56 -7.17
CA ILE A 20 -9.76 -8.02 -8.52
C ILE A 20 -8.36 -7.78 -9.08
N LEU A 21 -7.87 -8.70 -9.90
CA LEU A 21 -6.57 -8.58 -10.56
C LEU A 21 -6.75 -8.21 -12.04
N LEU A 22 -6.05 -7.16 -12.45
CA LEU A 22 -5.94 -6.72 -13.84
C LEU A 22 -4.65 -7.31 -14.44
N LYS A 23 -4.78 -8.22 -15.40
CA LYS A 23 -3.63 -8.84 -16.06
C LYS A 23 -3.52 -8.32 -17.50
N PRO A 24 -2.43 -7.64 -17.88
CA PRO A 24 -2.17 -7.31 -19.28
C PRO A 24 -2.12 -8.60 -20.12
N ALA A 25 -2.94 -8.67 -21.18
CA ALA A 25 -2.99 -9.79 -22.12
C ALA A 25 -2.30 -9.47 -23.46
N GLY A 26 -1.67 -8.29 -23.57
CA GLY A 26 -1.03 -7.79 -24.79
C GLY A 26 -1.98 -6.98 -25.66
N HIS A 27 -1.42 -6.18 -26.58
CA HIS A 27 -2.18 -5.35 -27.55
C HIS A 27 -3.26 -4.44 -26.93
N GLY A 28 -3.02 -3.94 -25.72
CA GLY A 28 -3.99 -3.10 -24.99
C GLY A 28 -5.17 -3.85 -24.39
N VAL A 29 -5.18 -5.19 -24.44
CA VAL A 29 -6.20 -6.02 -23.80
C VAL A 29 -5.81 -6.27 -22.35
N ILE A 30 -6.79 -6.12 -21.46
CA ILE A 30 -6.69 -6.47 -20.04
C ILE A 30 -7.60 -7.66 -19.78
N GLN A 31 -7.04 -8.73 -19.22
CA GLN A 31 -7.78 -9.85 -18.68
C GLN A 31 -8.11 -9.56 -17.21
N TYR A 32 -9.39 -9.65 -16.87
CA TYR A 32 -9.86 -9.51 -15.50
C TYR A 32 -9.85 -10.87 -14.81
N MET A 33 -9.32 -10.89 -13.59
CA MET A 33 -9.34 -12.04 -12.70
C MET A 33 -10.17 -11.66 -11.47
N VAL A 34 -11.14 -12.49 -11.10
CA VAL A 34 -12.00 -12.32 -9.92
C VAL A 34 -11.76 -13.50 -8.98
N ASN A 35 -11.29 -13.23 -7.76
CA ASN A 35 -10.93 -14.24 -6.76
C ASN A 35 -10.08 -15.38 -7.34
N GLY A 36 -9.03 -15.02 -8.09
CA GLY A 36 -8.10 -15.97 -8.70
C GLY A 36 -8.61 -16.71 -9.95
N ARG A 37 -9.80 -16.38 -10.47
CA ARG A 37 -10.36 -17.02 -11.68
C ARG A 37 -10.53 -16.03 -12.82
N VAL A 38 -10.32 -16.49 -14.06
CA VAL A 38 -10.56 -15.67 -15.25
C VAL A 38 -12.02 -15.26 -15.30
N TYR A 39 -12.25 -13.95 -15.43
CA TYR A 39 -13.57 -13.37 -15.57
C TYR A 39 -13.89 -13.14 -17.05
N THR A 40 -14.96 -13.78 -17.53
CA THR A 40 -15.30 -13.83 -18.97
C THR A 40 -16.54 -13.01 -19.34
N GLU A 41 -17.24 -12.42 -18.37
CA GLU A 41 -18.45 -11.61 -18.56
C GLU A 41 -18.13 -10.14 -18.97
N GLY A 42 -16.92 -9.87 -19.48
CA GLY A 42 -16.48 -8.53 -19.88
C GLY A 42 -15.78 -7.75 -18.75
N ILE A 43 -15.93 -6.43 -18.74
CA ILE A 43 -15.34 -5.55 -17.71
C ILE A 43 -16.31 -5.50 -16.51
N PRO A 44 -15.93 -5.98 -15.31
CA PRO A 44 -16.77 -5.85 -14.13
C PRO A 44 -16.95 -4.37 -13.79
N ASP A 45 -18.19 -3.95 -13.58
CA ASP A 45 -18.48 -2.57 -13.18
C ASP A 45 -17.93 -2.27 -11.78
N TYR A 46 -17.98 -0.99 -11.40
CA TYR A 46 -17.48 -0.55 -10.10
C TYR A 46 -18.18 -1.23 -8.92
N GLY A 47 -19.51 -1.40 -8.97
CA GLY A 47 -20.28 -2.02 -7.89
C GLY A 47 -19.88 -3.48 -7.68
N LYS A 48 -19.73 -4.24 -8.77
CA LYS A 48 -19.27 -5.64 -8.71
C LYS A 48 -17.84 -5.74 -8.17
N ARG A 49 -16.92 -4.89 -8.64
CA ARG A 49 -15.54 -4.87 -8.13
C ARG A 49 -15.50 -4.53 -6.64
N LEU A 50 -16.25 -3.51 -6.22
CA LEU A 50 -16.32 -3.09 -4.81
C LEU A 50 -16.90 -4.20 -3.93
N GLN A 51 -18.00 -4.82 -4.33
CA GLN A 51 -18.63 -5.90 -3.58
C GLN A 51 -17.66 -7.07 -3.39
N VAL A 52 -17.02 -7.52 -4.48
CA VAL A 52 -16.04 -8.61 -4.44
C VAL A 52 -14.87 -8.30 -3.50
N SER A 53 -14.34 -7.08 -3.56
CA SER A 53 -13.26 -6.64 -2.67
C SER A 53 -13.69 -6.58 -1.20
N CYS A 54 -14.90 -6.10 -0.92
CA CYS A 54 -15.45 -6.07 0.44
C CYS A 54 -15.69 -7.48 0.99
N ASP A 55 -16.27 -8.37 0.18
CA ASP A 55 -16.51 -9.76 0.59
C ASP A 55 -15.20 -10.50 0.86
N ALA A 56 -14.16 -10.23 0.07
CA ALA A 56 -12.82 -10.79 0.28
C ALA A 56 -12.19 -10.26 1.58
N TYR A 57 -12.27 -8.95 1.82
CA TYR A 57 -11.84 -8.34 3.07
C TYR A 57 -12.56 -8.97 4.28
N ASP A 58 -13.88 -9.16 4.22
CA ASP A 58 -14.65 -9.74 5.33
C ASP A 58 -14.23 -11.19 5.61
N ARG A 59 -13.96 -11.99 4.58
CA ARG A 59 -13.46 -13.37 4.73
C ARG A 59 -12.06 -13.42 5.34
N ILE A 60 -11.16 -12.53 4.92
CA ILE A 60 -9.81 -12.45 5.47
C ILE A 60 -9.87 -11.96 6.93
N SER A 61 -10.63 -10.90 7.21
CA SER A 61 -10.75 -10.33 8.56
C SER A 61 -11.42 -11.27 9.56
N ALA A 62 -12.21 -12.25 9.08
CA ALA A 62 -12.74 -13.31 9.93
C ALA A 62 -11.70 -14.38 10.33
N ARG A 63 -10.53 -14.40 9.68
CA ARG A 63 -9.49 -15.44 9.81
C ARG A 63 -8.17 -14.93 10.40
N PHE A 64 -7.94 -13.62 10.36
CA PHE A 64 -6.69 -12.99 10.78
C PHE A 64 -7.00 -11.83 11.72
N ASP A 65 -6.18 -11.68 12.75
CA ASP A 65 -6.33 -10.61 13.75
C ASP A 65 -6.04 -9.23 13.13
N ASP A 66 -4.98 -9.16 12.31
CA ASP A 66 -4.55 -7.94 11.64
C ASP A 66 -4.64 -8.11 10.12
N VAL A 67 -5.29 -7.15 9.45
CA VAL A 67 -5.43 -7.13 7.99
C VAL A 67 -4.97 -5.78 7.45
N ILE A 68 -3.93 -5.82 6.61
CA ILE A 68 -3.42 -4.64 5.92
C ILE A 68 -3.93 -4.66 4.49
N CYS A 69 -4.72 -3.64 4.12
CA CYS A 69 -5.15 -3.43 2.74
C CYS A 69 -4.19 -2.47 2.05
N GLU A 70 -3.47 -2.96 1.05
CA GLU A 70 -2.65 -2.10 0.20
C GLU A 70 -3.53 -1.37 -0.83
N GLY A 71 -3.32 -0.05 -0.95
CA GLY A 71 -3.90 0.75 -2.02
C GLY A 71 -3.30 0.42 -3.39
N SER A 72 -3.79 1.08 -4.44
CA SER A 72 -3.22 0.95 -5.78
C SER A 72 -2.90 2.33 -6.34
N GLY A 73 -1.63 2.56 -6.66
CA GLY A 73 -1.16 3.85 -7.16
C GLY A 73 -1.37 4.99 -6.15
N SER A 74 -1.70 6.17 -6.66
CA SER A 74 -1.97 7.34 -5.82
C SER A 74 -3.46 7.39 -5.46
N PRO A 75 -3.83 7.61 -4.18
CA PRO A 75 -5.23 7.74 -3.79
C PRO A 75 -5.84 9.10 -4.23
N ALA A 76 -5.02 10.00 -4.79
CA ALA A 76 -5.42 11.33 -5.26
C ALA A 76 -5.53 11.44 -6.80
N GLU A 77 -5.75 10.33 -7.50
CA GLU A 77 -6.13 10.35 -8.91
C GLU A 77 -7.58 10.84 -9.06
N VAL A 78 -7.76 12.17 -9.07
CA VAL A 78 -9.08 12.84 -9.06
C VAL A 78 -10.01 12.40 -10.19
N ASN A 79 -9.45 11.98 -11.33
CA ASN A 79 -10.18 11.43 -12.47
C ASN A 79 -10.71 10.00 -12.23
N MET A 80 -10.15 9.29 -11.24
CA MET A 80 -10.47 7.91 -10.86
C MET A 80 -11.26 7.80 -9.56
N THR A 81 -11.34 8.85 -8.72
CA THR A 81 -11.93 8.82 -7.37
C THR A 81 -13.30 8.11 -7.29
N GLY A 82 -14.20 8.34 -8.26
CA GLY A 82 -15.53 7.69 -8.28
C GLY A 82 -15.54 6.21 -8.70
N ARG A 83 -14.39 5.66 -9.08
CA ARG A 83 -14.20 4.29 -9.58
C ARG A 83 -13.07 3.53 -8.88
N ASP A 84 -12.42 4.18 -7.92
CA ASP A 84 -11.29 3.66 -7.16
C ASP A 84 -11.78 2.77 -6.03
N VAL A 85 -11.60 1.46 -6.19
CA VAL A 85 -11.98 0.47 -5.18
C VAL A 85 -10.94 0.37 -4.08
N ALA A 86 -9.65 0.40 -4.45
CA ALA A 86 -8.53 0.08 -3.57
C ALA A 86 -8.26 1.17 -2.54
N ASN A 87 -8.37 2.45 -2.94
CA ASN A 87 -8.05 3.57 -2.06
C ASN A 87 -9.28 4.25 -1.46
N ILE A 88 -10.43 4.19 -2.14
CA ILE A 88 -11.62 4.97 -1.78
C ILE A 88 -12.80 4.06 -1.42
N GLY A 89 -13.17 3.13 -2.31
CA GLY A 89 -14.34 2.28 -2.16
C GLY A 89 -14.29 1.44 -0.88
N ILE A 90 -13.25 0.65 -0.69
CA ILE A 90 -13.12 -0.23 0.48
C ILE A 90 -13.04 0.56 1.79
N VAL A 91 -12.30 1.68 1.80
CA VAL A 91 -12.20 2.60 2.94
C VAL A 91 -13.58 3.17 3.29
N ARG A 92 -14.39 3.53 2.29
CA ARG A 92 -15.74 4.04 2.52
C ARG A 92 -16.66 3.01 3.16
N GLU A 93 -16.64 1.78 2.64
CA GLU A 93 -17.53 0.68 3.00
C GLU A 93 -17.16 0.00 4.31
N ARG A 94 -15.88 0.00 4.68
CA ARG A 94 -15.38 -0.66 5.91
C ARG A 94 -14.77 0.31 6.92
N LYS A 95 -14.78 1.61 6.62
CA LYS A 95 -14.27 2.68 7.50
C LYS A 95 -12.83 2.46 7.95
N LEU A 96 -12.02 1.79 7.13
CA LEU A 96 -10.63 1.45 7.43
C LEU A 96 -9.79 2.69 7.73
N ASN A 97 -8.94 2.60 8.75
CA ASN A 97 -7.91 3.61 8.98
C ASN A 97 -6.86 3.56 7.85
N VAL A 98 -6.41 4.74 7.40
CA VAL A 98 -5.52 4.93 6.26
C VAL A 98 -4.22 5.57 6.72
N VAL A 99 -3.11 5.00 6.23
CA VAL A 99 -1.76 5.54 6.37
C VAL A 99 -1.22 5.89 5.00
N LEU A 100 -0.77 7.13 4.82
CA LEU A 100 -0.12 7.55 3.57
C LEU A 100 1.39 7.28 3.64
N VAL A 101 1.93 6.56 2.66
CA VAL A 101 3.39 6.38 2.53
C VAL A 101 3.91 7.34 1.46
N ALA A 102 4.80 8.25 1.82
CA ALA A 102 5.29 9.30 0.94
C ALA A 102 6.80 9.23 0.72
N ASP A 103 7.21 9.25 -0.55
CA ASP A 103 8.62 9.25 -0.96
C ASP A 103 9.20 10.67 -0.86
N ILE A 104 10.27 10.85 -0.07
CA ILE A 104 10.96 12.13 0.07
C ILE A 104 12.09 12.35 -0.94
N GLU A 105 12.51 11.32 -1.68
CA GLU A 105 13.72 11.33 -2.50
C GLU A 105 13.72 12.45 -3.56
N ARG A 106 12.55 12.80 -4.08
CA ARG A 106 12.38 13.86 -5.08
C ARG A 106 12.15 15.26 -4.51
N GLY A 107 12.11 15.39 -3.17
CA GLY A 107 11.73 16.62 -2.49
C GLY A 107 10.22 16.91 -2.54
N GLY A 108 9.77 17.90 -1.77
CA GLY A 108 8.36 18.32 -1.75
C GLY A 108 7.40 17.35 -1.04
N VAL A 109 7.90 16.38 -0.27
CA VAL A 109 7.09 15.33 0.38
C VAL A 109 5.90 15.86 1.17
N PHE A 110 6.07 16.97 1.91
CA PHE A 110 4.99 17.56 2.70
C PHE A 110 3.95 18.25 1.84
N ALA A 111 4.35 18.85 0.72
CA ALA A 111 3.41 19.41 -0.25
C ALA A 111 2.62 18.29 -0.95
N ALA A 112 3.29 17.17 -1.27
CA ALA A 112 2.63 15.98 -1.82
C ALA A 112 1.62 15.39 -0.82
N LEU A 113 2.02 15.14 0.43
CA LEU A 113 1.15 14.65 1.49
C LEU A 113 -0.06 15.57 1.71
N TYR A 114 0.17 16.88 1.85
CA TYR A 114 -0.91 17.84 2.07
C TYR A 114 -1.83 17.96 0.85
N GLY A 115 -1.26 17.96 -0.37
CA GLY A 115 -2.02 17.94 -1.62
C GLY A 115 -2.90 16.70 -1.73
N THR A 116 -2.34 15.51 -1.45
CA THR A 116 -3.09 14.25 -1.40
C THR A 116 -4.21 14.35 -0.37
N TRP A 117 -3.92 14.75 0.87
CA TRP A 117 -4.94 14.90 1.93
C TRP A 117 -6.09 15.83 1.51
N LEU A 118 -5.78 16.96 0.85
CA LEU A 118 -6.79 17.93 0.41
C LEU A 118 -7.67 17.38 -0.73
N LEU A 119 -7.07 16.62 -1.65
CA LEU A 119 -7.76 16.02 -2.79
C LEU A 119 -8.60 14.80 -2.44
N ILE A 120 -8.33 14.15 -1.30
CA ILE A 120 -9.16 13.04 -0.80
C ILE A 120 -10.56 13.56 -0.45
N PRO A 121 -11.63 12.80 -0.80
CA PRO A 121 -13.00 13.16 -0.45
C PRO A 121 -13.21 13.40 1.05
N GLU A 122 -14.03 14.39 1.39
CA GLU A 122 -14.27 14.82 2.77
C GLU A 122 -14.81 13.72 3.68
N ASP A 123 -15.57 12.78 3.12
CA ASP A 123 -16.10 11.62 3.85
C ASP A 123 -15.03 10.56 4.17
N ILE A 124 -13.88 10.62 3.49
CA ILE A 124 -12.74 9.71 3.67
C ILE A 124 -11.60 10.36 4.46
N ARG A 125 -11.42 11.69 4.37
CA ARG A 125 -10.36 12.42 5.11
C ARG A 125 -10.28 12.07 6.60
N PRO A 126 -11.39 11.87 7.35
CA PRO A 126 -11.32 11.45 8.75
C PRO A 126 -10.56 10.15 8.97
N GLN A 127 -10.48 9.30 7.95
CA GLN A 127 -9.82 7.99 8.04
C GLN A 127 -8.32 8.08 7.76
N LEU A 128 -7.82 9.20 7.25
CA LEU A 128 -6.38 9.44 7.13
C LEU A 128 -5.84 9.73 8.53
N LYS A 129 -5.28 8.70 9.17
CA LYS A 129 -4.81 8.77 10.57
C LYS A 129 -3.34 9.10 10.69
N GLY A 130 -2.55 8.77 9.67
CA GLY A 130 -1.12 8.99 9.73
C GLY A 130 -0.42 8.93 8.39
N PHE A 131 0.87 9.20 8.43
CA PHE A 131 1.76 9.07 7.28
C PHE A 131 3.13 8.53 7.68
N ILE A 132 3.81 7.91 6.71
CA ILE A 132 5.19 7.45 6.79
C ILE A 132 6.00 8.20 5.74
N ILE A 133 7.16 8.72 6.11
CA ILE A 133 8.12 9.29 5.17
C ILE A 133 9.10 8.19 4.78
N ASN A 134 9.18 7.83 3.51
CA ASN A 134 10.06 6.78 3.01
C ASN A 134 11.29 7.38 2.29
N ARG A 135 12.36 6.57 2.20
CA ARG A 135 13.61 6.86 1.47
C ARG A 135 14.38 8.09 1.96
N PHE A 136 14.29 8.38 3.25
CA PHE A 136 14.97 9.54 3.80
C PHE A 136 16.49 9.33 3.88
N ARG A 137 17.25 10.39 3.62
CA ARG A 137 18.71 10.40 3.73
C ARG A 137 19.12 11.55 4.65
N GLY A 138 19.70 11.21 5.79
CA GLY A 138 20.20 12.18 6.77
C GLY A 138 19.55 12.02 8.15
N GLU A 139 19.68 13.06 8.96
CA GLU A 139 19.22 13.09 10.35
C GLU A 139 17.72 13.41 10.45
N ALA A 140 16.92 12.48 10.96
CA ALA A 140 15.45 12.60 11.00
C ALA A 140 14.95 13.83 11.77
N SER A 141 15.73 14.32 12.75
CA SER A 141 15.41 15.48 13.58
C SER A 141 15.17 16.77 12.77
N ILE A 142 15.74 16.88 11.57
CA ILE A 142 15.54 18.04 10.69
C ILE A 142 14.08 18.17 10.21
N LEU A 143 13.33 17.07 10.18
CA LEU A 143 11.94 17.05 9.70
C LEU A 143 10.92 17.41 10.79
N LYS A 144 11.33 17.51 12.06
CA LYS A 144 10.42 17.69 13.20
C LYS A 144 9.45 18.86 13.02
N GLY A 145 9.96 20.05 12.66
CA GLY A 145 9.10 21.24 12.51
C GLY A 145 8.07 21.10 11.39
N ALA A 146 8.42 20.40 10.31
CA ALA A 146 7.49 20.15 9.21
C ALA A 146 6.46 19.06 9.55
N ILE A 147 6.85 18.04 10.32
CA ILE A 147 5.93 17.04 10.87
C ILE A 147 4.91 17.70 11.82
N ASP A 148 5.38 18.54 12.74
CA ASP A 148 4.51 19.27 13.68
C ASP A 148 3.49 20.10 12.91
N ARG A 149 3.94 20.79 11.83
CA ARG A 149 3.06 21.57 10.96
C ARG A 149 2.04 20.71 10.19
N MET A 150 2.44 19.54 9.70
CA MET A 150 1.52 18.62 9.02
C MET A 150 0.41 18.14 9.96
N LYS A 151 0.75 17.83 11.20
CA LYS A 151 -0.21 17.42 12.22
C LYS A 151 -1.22 18.53 12.50
N GLU A 152 -0.78 19.77 12.63
CA GLU A 152 -1.68 20.93 12.79
C GLU A 152 -2.64 21.11 11.60
N LEU A 153 -2.16 20.89 10.38
CA LEU A 153 -2.95 21.09 9.16
C LEU A 153 -3.95 19.98 8.88
N THR A 154 -3.59 18.74 9.20
CA THR A 154 -4.30 17.55 8.70
C THR A 154 -4.85 16.65 9.80
N GLY A 155 -4.33 16.78 11.03
CA GLY A 155 -4.57 15.85 12.13
C GLY A 155 -3.83 14.51 12.01
N MET A 156 -3.12 14.25 10.92
CA MET A 156 -2.39 13.00 10.73
C MET A 156 -1.14 12.94 11.61
N GLU A 157 -0.89 11.79 12.21
CA GLU A 157 0.34 11.50 12.94
C GLU A 157 1.46 11.04 12.00
N CYS A 158 2.70 11.45 12.26
CA CYS A 158 3.86 10.84 11.60
C CYS A 158 4.15 9.50 12.30
N LEU A 159 3.95 8.40 11.58
CA LEU A 159 4.18 7.05 12.10
C LEU A 159 5.65 6.65 12.03
N GLY A 160 6.47 7.36 11.25
CA GLY A 160 7.91 7.09 11.19
C GLY A 160 8.58 7.66 9.94
N ILE A 161 9.91 7.65 9.96
CA ILE A 161 10.75 8.07 8.85
C ILE A 161 11.67 6.91 8.50
N LEU A 162 11.39 6.23 7.40
CA LEU A 162 12.20 5.12 6.93
C LEU A 162 13.44 5.63 6.18
N PRO A 163 14.65 5.21 6.59
CA PRO A 163 15.85 5.59 5.89
C PRO A 163 15.91 4.94 4.51
N TYR A 164 16.61 5.55 3.57
CA TYR A 164 16.89 4.90 2.29
C TYR A 164 17.72 3.63 2.51
N ARG A 165 17.24 2.52 1.95
CA ARG A 165 18.00 1.28 1.76
C ARG A 165 17.75 0.76 0.35
N ARG A 166 18.75 0.06 -0.18
CA ARG A 166 18.60 -0.69 -1.42
C ARG A 166 17.95 -2.03 -1.08
N ILE A 167 16.68 -2.16 -1.42
CA ILE A 167 15.87 -3.35 -1.23
C ILE A 167 15.69 -4.00 -2.60
N ILE A 168 15.90 -5.31 -2.68
CA ILE A 168 15.69 -6.08 -3.89
C ILE A 168 14.45 -6.94 -3.66
N LEU A 169 13.35 -6.58 -4.30
CA LEU A 169 12.11 -7.35 -4.32
C LEU A 169 11.67 -7.53 -5.78
N PRO A 170 10.86 -8.54 -6.09
CA PRO A 170 10.30 -8.68 -7.44
C PRO A 170 9.53 -7.42 -7.83
N GLU A 171 9.76 -6.91 -9.05
CA GLU A 171 8.94 -5.82 -9.58
C GLU A 171 7.48 -6.29 -9.72
N GLU A 172 6.53 -5.48 -9.25
CA GLU A 172 5.12 -5.85 -9.27
C GLU A 172 4.46 -5.68 -10.65
N ASP A 173 4.91 -4.70 -11.43
CA ASP A 173 4.11 -4.10 -12.52
C ASP A 173 4.88 -3.80 -13.81
N THR A 174 5.99 -4.48 -14.08
CA THR A 174 6.78 -4.22 -15.28
C THR A 174 6.69 -5.34 -16.32
N LEU A 175 6.24 -4.94 -17.51
CA LEU A 175 6.53 -5.59 -18.80
C LEU A 175 8.01 -5.39 -19.22
N SER A 176 8.93 -5.16 -18.28
CA SER A 176 10.34 -4.99 -18.57
C SER A 176 10.94 -6.38 -18.79
N GLY A 177 11.21 -6.71 -20.05
CA GLY A 177 12.15 -7.77 -20.43
C GLY A 177 13.60 -7.44 -20.04
N GLY A 178 13.81 -6.73 -18.93
CA GLY A 178 15.10 -6.36 -18.40
C GLY A 178 15.50 -7.37 -17.33
N LYS A 179 16.49 -8.21 -17.63
CA LYS A 179 17.24 -8.90 -16.59
C LYS A 179 17.89 -7.83 -15.72
N GLU A 180 17.30 -7.49 -14.58
CA GLU A 180 18.08 -6.86 -13.53
C GLU A 180 19.18 -7.86 -13.17
N SER A 181 20.43 -7.44 -13.38
CA SER A 181 21.59 -8.22 -13.00
C SER A 181 21.52 -8.45 -11.50
N SER A 182 21.72 -9.69 -11.07
CA SER A 182 21.58 -10.15 -9.69
C SER A 182 22.52 -9.48 -8.68
N GLY A 183 23.17 -8.35 -9.01
CA GLY A 183 23.82 -7.49 -8.04
C GLY A 183 24.79 -8.21 -7.11
N GLY A 184 25.53 -9.20 -7.61
CA GLY A 184 26.48 -10.00 -6.83
C GLY A 184 25.87 -11.16 -6.03
N TYR A 185 24.58 -11.43 -6.15
CA TYR A 185 23.94 -12.64 -5.64
C TYR A 185 23.94 -13.75 -6.68
N ASP A 186 24.42 -14.92 -6.29
CA ASP A 186 24.31 -16.17 -7.06
C ASP A 186 22.91 -16.78 -6.94
N ASP A 187 22.13 -16.38 -5.94
CA ASP A 187 20.75 -16.82 -5.67
C ASP A 187 19.81 -15.64 -5.41
N ILE A 188 18.83 -15.45 -6.30
CA ILE A 188 17.84 -14.38 -6.23
C ILE A 188 16.86 -14.54 -5.06
N ARG A 189 16.58 -15.79 -4.63
CA ARG A 189 15.70 -16.04 -3.47
C ARG A 189 16.35 -15.56 -2.20
N LYS A 190 17.63 -15.88 -2.02
CA LYS A 190 18.44 -15.36 -0.91
C LYS A 190 18.45 -13.82 -0.89
N ALA A 191 18.55 -13.18 -2.05
CA ALA A 191 18.50 -11.72 -2.13
C ALA A 191 17.15 -11.13 -1.68
N TYR A 192 16.04 -11.82 -1.98
CA TYR A 192 14.71 -11.44 -1.51
C TYR A 192 14.57 -11.64 0.00
N ASP A 193 14.99 -12.78 0.53
CA ASP A 193 14.94 -13.06 1.98
C ASP A 193 15.77 -12.04 2.77
N ASP A 194 17.01 -11.78 2.32
CA ASP A 194 17.89 -10.77 2.94
C ASP A 194 17.26 -9.37 2.89
N SER A 195 16.54 -9.03 1.80
CA SER A 195 15.85 -7.75 1.65
C SER A 195 14.60 -7.64 2.53
N LEU A 196 13.86 -8.74 2.74
CA LEU A 196 12.73 -8.81 3.66
C LEU A 196 13.18 -8.63 5.11
N ASN A 197 14.28 -9.28 5.51
CA ASN A 197 14.86 -9.12 6.84
C ASN A 197 15.30 -7.66 7.07
N LEU A 198 16.00 -7.07 6.09
CA LEU A 198 16.39 -5.65 6.18
C LEU A 198 15.18 -4.71 6.30
N LEU A 199 14.09 -5.00 5.59
CA LEU A 199 12.84 -4.26 5.71
C LEU A 199 12.21 -4.39 7.10
N ALA A 200 12.21 -5.59 7.67
CA ALA A 200 11.70 -5.84 9.02
C ALA A 200 12.48 -5.03 10.06
N ASP A 201 13.82 -5.12 10.04
CA ASP A 201 14.70 -4.35 10.93
C ASP A 201 14.44 -2.84 10.82
N MET A 202 14.32 -2.34 9.58
CA MET A 202 14.02 -0.91 9.35
C MET A 202 12.67 -0.50 9.94
N ILE A 203 11.65 -1.34 9.80
CA ILE A 203 10.31 -1.05 10.31
C ILE A 203 10.35 -1.00 11.84
N GLU A 204 10.97 -1.98 12.49
CA GLU A 204 11.09 -2.05 13.96
C GLU A 204 11.86 -0.86 14.54
N GLU A 205 12.94 -0.43 13.88
CA GLU A 205 13.78 0.66 14.36
C GLU A 205 13.19 2.06 14.15
N ASN A 206 12.36 2.24 13.10
CA ASN A 206 12.02 3.58 12.60
C ASN A 206 10.51 3.88 12.58
N LEU A 207 9.64 2.87 12.72
CA LEU A 207 8.19 3.09 12.84
C LEU A 207 7.75 3.03 14.30
N ASN A 208 6.76 3.86 14.62
CA ASN A 208 6.04 3.80 15.88
C ASN A 208 5.01 2.67 15.82
N THR A 209 5.46 1.45 16.17
CA THR A 209 4.65 0.23 16.15
C THR A 209 3.46 0.31 17.10
N GLU A 210 3.61 0.89 18.29
CA GLU A 210 2.49 1.10 19.23
C GLU A 210 1.37 1.94 18.61
N LEU A 211 1.72 2.98 17.86
CA LEU A 211 0.74 3.81 17.17
C LEU A 211 0.09 3.05 16.01
N LEU A 212 0.86 2.28 15.23
CA LEU A 212 0.33 1.40 14.19
C LEU A 212 -0.66 0.38 14.75
N GLU A 213 -0.32 -0.31 15.84
CA GLU A 213 -1.19 -1.27 16.52
C GLU A 213 -2.49 -0.62 17.02
N ARG A 214 -2.42 0.60 17.54
CA ARG A 214 -3.61 1.39 17.91
C ARG A 214 -4.49 1.70 16.72
N LEU A 215 -3.91 1.97 15.54
CA LEU A 215 -4.68 2.21 14.32
C LEU A 215 -5.36 0.93 13.82
N ILE A 216 -4.70 -0.22 13.95
CA ILE A 216 -5.26 -1.51 13.56
C ILE A 216 -6.42 -1.87 14.51
N SER A 217 -6.19 -1.85 15.82
CA SER A 217 -7.19 -2.21 16.85
C SER A 217 -8.40 -1.27 16.97
N SER A 218 -8.27 0.00 16.55
CA SER A 218 -9.38 0.96 16.56
C SER A 218 -10.27 0.91 15.31
N SER A 219 -9.96 0.00 14.37
CA SER A 219 -10.76 -0.21 13.15
C SER A 219 -11.87 -1.25 13.31
N CYS A 220 -12.02 -1.84 14.51
CA CYS A 220 -13.07 -2.81 14.86
C CYS A 220 -14.26 -2.18 15.60
#